data_AF-A0A919C701-F1
#
_entry.id   AF-A0A919C701-F1
#
_cell.length_a   1.000
_cell.length_b   1.000
_cell.length_c   1.000
_cell.angle_alpha   90.00
_cell.angle_beta   90.00
_cell.angle_gamma   90.00
#
_symmetry.space_group_name_H-M   'P 1'
#
loop_
_entity.id
_entity.type
_entity.pdbx_description
1 polymer ?
#
loop_
_entity_poly.entity_id
_entity_poly.type
_entity_poly.pdbx_seq_one_letter_code
_entity_poly.pdbx_strand_id
1 'polypeptide(L)'
;MATSAPRWARAAARATYALLGLSLLATALCAYLYFHRDRPHPGHTERSGWAPLLLACCATALFAAAVVFKPYLLTVRRCALMATAATLIFAAGIGVTWQIVTHDRITDTIVGTPLLTQRDASAFLAKTLPGVALRQIPTGVFVQSSKFTSPEEVEISGYVWQRYGKDVPESSMGVVFPEATEGYDEVKEAYDTRSTDGRRLKGWHFKVTLRQDFNYKHYPLDKQNVWLRMWSRATFTNDVLVPDFAAYPPWEYGRIGLDQDTVTSGWNPYYTGWSFGMHEYTMTQGLTDWDKPFKSAPELYFNVGMEREWAGPMMGRLIQSFFISAVLFLALFVYTKDDSKNPRFGFSTWTAISFAVTLLLVIVVDQQQIRQIAGDTSLTYLEYLAISQYIVIMGIFANAILLGTDTNRRLLEWRDNMLATLLYWPVLVGLFFCFTVAVFAA
;
A
#
# COMPACT_ATOMS: atom_id res chain seq x y z
N MET A 1 49.96 -31.11 -13.89
CA MET A 1 49.00 -32.15 -13.47
C MET A 1 47.67 -31.48 -13.14
N ALA A 2 46.68 -31.58 -14.02
CA ALA A 2 45.35 -31.02 -13.80
C ALA A 2 44.62 -31.89 -12.77
N THR A 3 44.54 -31.43 -11.53
CA THR A 3 43.71 -32.06 -10.50
C THR A 3 42.25 -31.93 -10.94
N SER A 4 41.69 -33.04 -11.41
CA SER A 4 40.29 -33.11 -11.83
C SER A 4 39.40 -32.64 -10.68
N ALA A 5 38.54 -31.64 -10.93
CA ALA A 5 37.61 -31.14 -9.93
C ALA A 5 36.83 -32.31 -9.28
N PRO A 6 36.64 -32.28 -7.95
CA PRO A 6 36.04 -33.39 -7.21
C PRO A 6 34.63 -33.69 -7.75
N ARG A 7 34.20 -34.96 -7.67
CA ARG A 7 32.95 -35.44 -8.31
C ARG A 7 31.73 -34.60 -7.90
N TRP A 8 31.68 -34.14 -6.65
CA TRP A 8 30.62 -33.27 -6.13
C TRP A 8 30.60 -31.88 -6.80
N ALA A 9 31.75 -31.29 -7.13
CA ALA A 9 31.81 -29.99 -7.80
C ALA A 9 31.34 -30.08 -9.26
N ARG A 10 31.61 -31.21 -9.94
CA ARG A 10 31.09 -31.47 -11.28
C ARG A 10 29.58 -31.71 -11.28
N ALA A 11 29.07 -32.42 -10.28
CA ALA A 11 27.63 -32.61 -10.08
C ALA A 11 26.92 -31.27 -9.79
N ALA A 12 27.48 -30.46 -8.89
CA ALA A 12 26.97 -29.13 -8.57
C ALA A 12 26.94 -28.21 -9.80
N ALA A 13 28.02 -28.19 -10.60
CA ALA A 13 28.05 -27.42 -11.84
C ALA A 13 26.94 -27.85 -12.81
N ARG A 14 26.76 -29.16 -13.06
CA ARG A 14 25.69 -29.67 -13.93
C ARG A 14 24.31 -29.29 -13.41
N ALA A 15 24.09 -29.39 -12.10
CA ALA A 15 22.84 -28.96 -11.48
C ALA A 15 22.58 -27.46 -11.68
N THR A 16 23.59 -26.60 -11.51
CA THR A 16 23.44 -25.15 -11.75
C THR A 16 23.06 -24.83 -13.20
N TYR A 17 23.67 -25.49 -14.19
CA TYR A 17 23.28 -25.31 -15.60
C TYR A 17 21.86 -25.82 -15.90
N ALA A 18 21.48 -26.96 -15.33
CA ALA A 18 20.12 -27.49 -15.48
C ALA A 18 19.06 -26.55 -14.87
N LEU A 19 19.33 -26.02 -13.68
CA LEU A 19 18.47 -25.05 -13.00
C LEU A 19 18.35 -23.74 -13.77
N LEU A 20 19.44 -23.25 -14.36
CA LEU A 20 19.41 -22.08 -15.25
C LEU A 20 18.53 -22.34 -16.49
N GLY A 21 18.63 -23.52 -17.10
CA GLY A 21 17.77 -23.90 -18.23
C GLY A 21 16.29 -23.92 -17.85
N LEU A 22 15.97 -24.51 -16.68
CA LEU A 22 14.60 -24.53 -16.15
C LEU A 22 14.08 -23.14 -15.80
N SER A 23 14.89 -22.27 -15.19
CA SER A 23 14.45 -20.91 -14.84
C SER A 23 14.27 -20.04 -16.09
N LEU A 24 15.08 -20.21 -17.13
CA LEU A 24 14.90 -19.55 -18.42
C LEU A 24 13.58 -19.96 -19.08
N LEU A 25 13.27 -21.26 -19.09
CA LEU A 25 11.99 -21.76 -19.60
C LEU A 25 10.81 -21.22 -18.80
N ALA A 26 10.90 -21.22 -17.46
CA ALA A 26 9.89 -20.64 -16.60
C ALA A 26 9.69 -19.15 -16.85
N THR A 27 10.79 -18.41 -17.04
CA THR A 27 10.75 -16.96 -17.36
C THR A 27 10.08 -16.72 -18.70
N ALA A 28 10.43 -17.49 -19.74
CA ALA A 28 9.80 -17.39 -21.05
C ALA A 28 8.30 -17.71 -21.01
N LEU A 29 7.91 -18.75 -20.25
CA LEU A 29 6.51 -19.11 -20.05
C LEU A 29 5.74 -18.01 -19.30
N CYS A 30 6.29 -17.51 -18.18
CA CYS A 30 5.66 -16.43 -17.43
C CYS A 30 5.57 -15.13 -18.25
N ALA A 31 6.57 -14.82 -19.07
CA ALA A 31 6.54 -13.67 -19.96
C ALA A 31 5.45 -13.84 -21.03
N TYR A 32 5.37 -15.02 -21.66
CA TYR A 32 4.31 -15.34 -22.61
C TYR A 32 2.92 -15.18 -21.97
N LEU A 33 2.71 -15.73 -20.77
CA LEU A 33 1.43 -15.60 -20.05
C LEU A 33 1.11 -14.15 -19.67
N TYR A 34 2.11 -13.38 -19.24
CA TYR A 34 1.96 -11.97 -18.86
C TYR A 34 1.59 -11.08 -20.06
N PHE A 35 2.24 -11.27 -21.20
CA PHE A 35 1.96 -10.48 -22.40
C PHE A 35 0.69 -10.91 -23.14
N HIS A 36 0.29 -12.18 -23.01
CA HIS A 36 -0.90 -12.73 -23.69
C HIS A 36 -2.19 -12.63 -22.88
N ARG A 37 -2.12 -12.34 -21.56
CA ARG A 37 -3.28 -12.00 -20.75
C ARG A 37 -3.71 -10.56 -21.04
N ASP A 38 -4.68 -10.43 -21.94
CA ASP A 38 -5.18 -9.14 -22.44
C ASP A 38 -6.28 -8.53 -21.56
N ARG A 39 -6.09 -8.54 -20.23
CA ARG A 39 -7.04 -7.96 -19.29
C ARG A 39 -6.34 -7.13 -18.22
N PRO A 40 -6.27 -5.79 -18.36
CA PRO A 40 -6.12 -4.94 -17.18
C PRO A 40 -7.24 -5.29 -16.19
N HIS A 41 -6.91 -5.35 -14.91
CA HIS A 41 -7.94 -5.55 -13.89
C HIS A 41 -8.89 -4.34 -13.96
N PRO A 42 -10.21 -4.51 -13.80
CA PRO A 42 -11.11 -3.37 -13.71
C PRO A 42 -10.59 -2.43 -12.61
N GLY A 43 -10.31 -1.19 -12.96
CA GLY A 43 -9.82 -0.19 -12.00
C GLY A 43 -8.32 -0.22 -11.68
N HIS A 44 -7.49 -0.95 -12.44
CA HIS A 44 -6.02 -0.84 -12.36
C HIS A 44 -5.44 -0.50 -13.74
N THR A 45 -4.36 0.28 -13.77
CA THR A 45 -3.61 0.53 -15.01
C THR A 45 -2.58 -0.56 -15.29
N GLU A 46 -2.07 -1.22 -14.24
CA GLU A 46 -1.10 -2.29 -14.37
C GLU A 46 -1.72 -3.65 -14.70
N ARG A 47 -0.94 -4.47 -15.41
CA ARG A 47 -1.38 -5.82 -15.80
C ARG A 47 -1.27 -6.80 -14.63
N SER A 48 -2.33 -7.58 -14.43
CA SER A 48 -2.32 -8.68 -13.47
C SER A 48 -1.26 -9.74 -13.84
N GLY A 49 -0.54 -10.26 -12.84
CA GLY A 49 0.42 -11.37 -13.03
C GLY A 49 1.88 -10.98 -13.27
N TRP A 50 2.31 -9.77 -12.92
CA TRP A 50 3.72 -9.37 -12.93
C TRP A 50 4.59 -10.15 -11.92
N ALA A 51 4.01 -10.60 -10.80
CA ALA A 51 4.75 -11.23 -9.71
C ALA A 51 5.41 -12.58 -10.09
N PRO A 52 4.70 -13.55 -10.71
CA PRO A 52 5.35 -14.78 -11.20
C PRO A 52 6.48 -14.51 -12.20
N LEU A 53 6.31 -13.52 -13.08
CA LEU A 53 7.35 -13.11 -14.03
C LEU A 53 8.57 -12.55 -13.30
N LEU A 54 8.38 -11.66 -12.33
CA LEU A 54 9.46 -11.09 -11.54
C LEU A 54 10.22 -12.16 -10.76
N LEU A 55 9.52 -13.10 -10.13
CA LEU A 55 10.14 -14.23 -9.41
C LEU A 55 10.97 -15.12 -10.35
N ALA A 56 10.44 -15.43 -11.54
CA ALA A 56 11.16 -16.21 -12.55
C ALA A 56 12.41 -15.47 -13.06
N CYS A 57 12.31 -14.17 -13.32
CA CYS A 57 13.44 -13.31 -13.70
C CYS A 57 14.52 -13.29 -12.61
N CYS A 58 14.14 -13.13 -11.33
CA CYS A 58 15.08 -13.14 -10.21
C CYS A 58 15.77 -14.51 -10.07
N ALA A 59 15.01 -15.62 -10.18
CA ALA A 59 15.57 -16.96 -10.15
C ALA A 59 16.59 -17.18 -11.29
N THR A 60 16.26 -16.74 -12.50
CA THR A 60 17.17 -16.80 -13.65
C THR A 60 18.44 -15.98 -13.42
N ALA A 61 18.32 -14.76 -12.89
CA ALA A 61 19.47 -13.94 -12.56
C ALA A 61 20.37 -14.61 -11.49
N LEU A 62 19.78 -15.24 -10.47
CA LEU A 62 20.52 -15.96 -9.43
C LEU A 62 21.27 -17.17 -10.00
N PHE A 63 20.63 -17.98 -10.84
CA PHE A 63 21.30 -19.14 -11.44
C PHE A 63 22.36 -18.72 -12.47
N ALA A 64 22.12 -17.63 -13.21
CA ALA A 64 23.13 -17.05 -14.10
C ALA A 64 24.36 -16.58 -13.31
N ALA A 65 24.16 -15.86 -12.20
CA ALA A 65 25.24 -15.47 -11.28
C ALA A 65 25.99 -16.69 -10.72
N ALA A 66 25.27 -17.76 -10.35
CA ALA A 66 25.87 -19.00 -9.86
C ALA A 66 26.74 -19.70 -10.93
N VAL A 67 26.34 -19.67 -12.21
CA VAL A 67 27.15 -20.19 -13.33
C VAL A 67 28.43 -19.37 -13.52
N VAL A 68 28.34 -18.04 -13.42
CA VAL A 68 29.47 -17.12 -13.61
C VAL A 68 30.46 -17.24 -12.45
N PHE A 69 30.00 -17.07 -11.21
CA PHE A 69 30.88 -17.01 -10.04
C PHE A 69 31.29 -18.39 -9.52
N LYS A 70 30.53 -19.45 -9.83
CA LYS A 70 30.82 -20.84 -9.44
C LYS A 70 31.04 -20.97 -7.93
N PRO A 71 30.06 -20.58 -7.08
CA PRO A 71 30.19 -20.61 -5.63
C PRO A 71 30.39 -22.02 -5.07
N TYR A 72 29.96 -23.05 -5.82
CA TYR A 72 30.19 -24.46 -5.51
C TYR A 72 31.67 -24.87 -5.44
N LEU A 73 32.62 -24.00 -5.80
CA LEU A 73 34.05 -24.26 -5.58
C LEU A 73 34.54 -23.84 -4.18
N LEU A 74 33.66 -23.30 -3.33
CA LEU A 74 33.89 -23.00 -1.91
C LEU A 74 35.12 -22.11 -1.63
N THR A 75 35.49 -21.25 -2.58
CA THR A 75 36.51 -20.21 -2.35
C THR A 75 35.84 -18.95 -1.81
N VAL A 76 36.44 -18.29 -0.81
CA VAL A 76 35.87 -17.08 -0.15
C VAL A 76 35.42 -16.04 -1.16
N ARG A 77 36.30 -15.68 -2.11
CA ARG A 77 36.02 -14.65 -3.11
C ARG A 77 34.78 -14.98 -3.94
N ARG A 78 34.63 -16.23 -4.39
CA ARG A 78 33.47 -16.65 -5.22
C ARG A 78 32.18 -16.68 -4.43
N CYS A 79 32.21 -17.15 -3.18
CA CYS A 79 31.04 -17.15 -2.32
C CYS A 79 30.62 -15.72 -1.95
N ALA A 80 31.59 -14.83 -1.68
CA ALA A 80 31.33 -13.42 -1.43
C ALA A 80 30.71 -12.73 -2.65
N LEU A 81 31.28 -12.94 -3.85
CA LEU A 81 30.70 -12.42 -5.09
C LEU A 81 29.27 -12.92 -5.33
N MET A 82 29.01 -14.21 -5.07
CA MET A 82 27.66 -14.77 -5.17
C MET A 82 26.69 -14.15 -4.15
N ALA A 83 27.13 -14.00 -2.90
CA ALA A 83 26.32 -13.37 -1.86
C ALA A 83 25.97 -11.91 -2.23
N THR A 84 26.97 -11.13 -2.64
CA THR A 84 26.75 -9.76 -3.11
C THR A 84 25.81 -9.71 -4.31
N ALA A 85 26.00 -10.60 -5.30
CA ALA A 85 25.11 -10.67 -6.46
C ALA A 85 23.68 -11.03 -6.07
N ALA A 86 23.48 -11.99 -5.16
CA ALA A 86 22.15 -12.37 -4.68
C ALA A 86 21.45 -11.21 -3.96
N THR A 87 22.16 -10.50 -3.06
CA THR A 87 21.64 -9.30 -2.39
C THR A 87 21.22 -8.23 -3.40
N LEU A 88 22.05 -7.96 -4.41
CA LEU A 88 21.75 -6.97 -5.44
C LEU A 88 20.55 -7.36 -6.31
N ILE A 89 20.42 -8.65 -6.66
CA ILE A 89 19.27 -9.16 -7.42
C ILE A 89 17.98 -8.99 -6.62
N PHE A 90 17.97 -9.35 -5.33
CA PHE A 90 16.78 -9.15 -4.49
C PHE A 90 16.46 -7.67 -4.27
N ALA A 91 17.47 -6.82 -4.06
CA ALA A 91 17.28 -5.38 -3.95
C ALA A 91 16.72 -4.77 -5.24
N ALA A 92 17.21 -5.20 -6.41
CA ALA A 92 16.65 -4.80 -7.70
C ALA A 92 15.20 -5.29 -7.86
N GLY A 93 14.89 -6.51 -7.43
CA GLY A 93 13.54 -7.05 -7.41
C GLY A 93 12.57 -6.21 -6.57
N ILE A 94 12.99 -5.79 -5.37
CA ILE A 94 12.22 -4.87 -4.51
C ILE A 94 11.98 -3.54 -5.24
N GLY A 95 13.04 -2.94 -5.81
CA GLY A 95 12.93 -1.68 -6.55
C GLY A 95 11.98 -1.77 -7.75
N VAL A 96 12.01 -2.87 -8.50
CA VAL A 96 11.08 -3.12 -9.61
C VAL A 96 9.64 -3.23 -9.10
N THR A 97 9.39 -3.95 -8.01
CA THR A 97 8.05 -4.02 -7.41
C THR A 97 7.55 -2.63 -7.03
N TRP A 98 8.38 -1.79 -6.41
CA TRP A 98 8.00 -0.42 -6.06
C TRP A 98 7.69 0.42 -7.30
N GLN A 99 8.46 0.28 -8.38
CA GLN A 99 8.17 0.98 -9.64
C GLN A 99 6.80 0.58 -10.23
N ILE A 100 6.49 -0.71 -10.24
CA ILE A 100 5.19 -1.23 -10.72
C ILE A 100 4.04 -0.66 -9.88
N VAL A 101 4.14 -0.79 -8.54
CA VAL A 101 3.06 -0.39 -7.62
C VAL A 101 2.83 1.13 -7.60
N THR A 102 3.91 1.92 -7.68
CA THR A 102 3.80 3.39 -7.69
C THR A 102 3.14 3.91 -8.95
N HIS A 103 3.43 3.31 -10.11
CA HIS A 103 2.84 3.74 -11.39
C HIS A 103 1.41 3.22 -11.61
N ASP A 104 0.98 2.20 -10.87
CA ASP A 104 -0.38 1.67 -10.99
C ASP A 104 -1.44 2.65 -10.48
N ARG A 105 -2.30 3.21 -11.32
CA ARG A 105 -3.44 3.99 -10.84
C ARG A 105 -4.57 3.06 -10.47
N ILE A 106 -4.89 3.01 -9.18
CA ILE A 106 -5.97 2.20 -8.63
C ILE A 106 -7.23 3.08 -8.57
N THR A 107 -8.22 2.83 -9.40
CA THR A 107 -9.54 3.48 -9.31
C THR A 107 -10.60 2.55 -8.70
N ASP A 108 -10.24 1.31 -8.36
CA ASP A 108 -11.13 0.36 -7.66
C ASP A 108 -11.39 0.75 -6.20
N THR A 109 -10.72 1.79 -5.70
CA THR A 109 -10.99 2.36 -4.37
C THR A 109 -12.23 3.25 -4.31
N ILE A 110 -12.91 3.51 -5.45
CA ILE A 110 -14.16 4.30 -5.49
C ILE A 110 -15.25 3.56 -4.72
N VAL A 111 -15.87 4.24 -3.76
CA VAL A 111 -16.99 3.69 -3.00
C VAL A 111 -18.27 3.81 -3.83
N GLY A 112 -18.93 2.70 -4.11
CA GLY A 112 -20.19 2.67 -4.87
C GLY A 112 -20.01 2.58 -6.39
N THR A 113 -21.10 2.78 -7.14
CA THR A 113 -21.09 2.67 -8.60
C THR A 113 -20.68 4.01 -9.22
N PRO A 114 -19.57 4.09 -9.98
CA PRO A 114 -19.08 5.34 -10.54
C PRO A 114 -20.03 5.94 -11.58
N LEU A 115 -20.12 7.26 -11.60
CA LEU A 115 -20.98 8.06 -12.48
C LEU A 115 -20.10 8.99 -13.31
N LEU A 116 -20.19 8.87 -14.64
CA LEU A 116 -19.42 9.71 -15.56
C LEU A 116 -20.28 10.82 -16.17
N THR A 117 -21.58 10.57 -16.32
CA THR A 117 -22.51 11.51 -16.96
C THR A 117 -23.86 11.58 -16.27
N GLN A 118 -24.62 12.64 -16.56
CA GLN A 118 -26.00 12.80 -16.10
C GLN A 118 -26.91 11.65 -16.57
N ARG A 119 -26.60 11.06 -17.74
CA ARG A 119 -27.33 9.91 -18.29
C ARG A 119 -27.10 8.68 -17.42
N ASP A 120 -25.88 8.46 -16.97
CA ASP A 120 -25.53 7.33 -16.09
C ASP A 120 -26.25 7.46 -14.75
N ALA A 121 -26.26 8.66 -14.16
CA ALA A 121 -26.99 8.94 -12.92
C ALA A 121 -28.49 8.64 -13.06
N SER A 122 -29.10 9.12 -14.14
CA SER A 122 -30.53 8.91 -14.41
C SER A 122 -30.85 7.43 -14.67
N ALA A 123 -30.00 6.73 -15.42
CA ALA A 123 -30.16 5.30 -15.70
C ALA A 123 -30.00 4.44 -14.44
N PHE A 124 -29.05 4.78 -13.57
CA PHE A 124 -28.87 4.12 -12.28
C PHE A 124 -30.12 4.25 -11.40
N LEU A 125 -30.64 5.47 -11.24
CA LEU A 125 -31.84 5.72 -10.44
C LEU A 125 -33.07 5.00 -11.00
N ALA A 126 -33.26 5.03 -12.32
CA ALA A 126 -34.38 4.35 -12.98
C ALA A 126 -34.32 2.81 -12.81
N LYS A 127 -33.12 2.24 -12.79
CA LYS A 127 -32.90 0.81 -12.56
C LYS A 127 -33.16 0.42 -11.10
N THR A 128 -32.72 1.25 -10.15
CA THR A 128 -32.73 0.91 -8.73
C THR A 128 -34.05 1.24 -8.03
N LEU A 129 -34.73 2.30 -8.47
CA LEU A 129 -36.01 2.76 -7.92
C LEU A 129 -37.07 2.88 -9.03
N PRO A 130 -37.52 1.76 -9.63
CA PRO A 130 -38.49 1.79 -10.72
C PRO A 130 -39.86 2.29 -10.22
N GLY A 131 -40.45 3.23 -10.95
CA GLY A 131 -41.81 3.73 -10.68
C GLY A 131 -41.92 4.75 -9.55
N VAL A 132 -40.82 5.17 -8.92
CA VAL A 132 -40.81 6.25 -7.94
C VAL A 132 -40.54 7.59 -8.64
N ALA A 133 -41.44 8.56 -8.46
CA ALA A 133 -41.24 9.91 -8.96
C ALA A 133 -40.21 10.65 -8.09
N LEU A 134 -38.93 10.54 -8.44
CA LEU A 134 -37.83 11.17 -7.72
C LEU A 134 -37.61 12.61 -8.17
N ARG A 135 -37.46 13.51 -7.21
CA ARG A 135 -37.03 14.89 -7.42
C ARG A 135 -35.51 14.95 -7.32
N GLN A 136 -34.86 15.15 -8.46
CA GLN A 136 -33.40 15.23 -8.52
C GLN A 136 -32.94 16.63 -8.10
N ILE A 137 -31.99 16.71 -7.17
CA ILE A 137 -31.34 17.94 -6.72
C ILE A 137 -29.89 17.90 -7.21
N PRO A 138 -29.55 18.62 -8.31
CA PRO A 138 -28.18 18.74 -8.77
C PRO A 138 -27.29 19.34 -7.68
N THR A 139 -26.25 18.61 -7.32
CA THR A 139 -25.32 18.90 -6.22
C THR A 139 -23.90 18.87 -6.76
N GLY A 140 -23.13 19.90 -6.46
CA GLY A 140 -21.70 19.94 -6.77
C GLY A 140 -20.85 20.17 -5.53
N VAL A 141 -19.59 19.79 -5.62
CA VAL A 141 -18.59 19.84 -4.57
C VAL A 141 -17.30 20.40 -5.17
N PHE A 142 -16.66 21.27 -4.43
CA PHE A 142 -15.33 21.79 -4.70
C PHE A 142 -14.53 21.68 -3.41
N VAL A 143 -13.55 20.77 -3.40
CA VAL A 143 -12.68 20.52 -2.26
C VAL A 143 -11.47 21.45 -2.35
N GLN A 144 -11.24 22.20 -1.27
CA GLN A 144 -10.13 23.15 -1.15
C GLN A 144 -8.95 22.59 -0.36
N SER A 145 -9.22 21.73 0.62
CA SER A 145 -8.16 21.08 1.38
C SER A 145 -8.64 19.79 2.02
N SER A 146 -7.68 18.88 2.24
CA SER A 146 -7.89 17.62 2.95
C SER A 146 -6.64 17.27 3.75
N LYS A 147 -6.81 16.85 5.00
CA LYS A 147 -5.73 16.48 5.91
C LYS A 147 -6.13 15.26 6.74
N PHE A 148 -5.32 14.21 6.67
CA PHE A 148 -5.45 13.07 7.59
C PHE A 148 -5.00 13.50 8.99
N THR A 149 -5.91 13.42 9.97
CA THR A 149 -5.65 13.77 11.37
C THR A 149 -5.30 12.54 12.19
N SER A 150 -5.83 11.37 11.81
CA SER A 150 -5.53 10.07 12.41
C SER A 150 -5.65 8.96 11.36
N PRO A 151 -5.34 7.69 11.70
CA PRO A 151 -5.53 6.58 10.78
C PRO A 151 -6.97 6.43 10.27
N GLU A 152 -7.97 6.86 11.05
CA GLU A 152 -9.39 6.70 10.72
C GLU A 152 -10.11 8.03 10.49
N GLU A 153 -9.40 9.16 10.49
CA GLU A 153 -10.01 10.48 10.42
C GLU A 153 -9.34 11.39 9.39
N VAL A 154 -10.18 12.09 8.65
CA VAL A 154 -9.77 13.09 7.66
C VAL A 154 -10.56 14.37 7.85
N GLU A 155 -9.84 15.49 8.02
CA GLU A 155 -10.41 16.82 7.96
C GLU A 155 -10.48 17.26 6.50
N ILE A 156 -11.63 17.72 6.04
CA ILE A 156 -11.86 18.18 4.68
C ILE A 156 -12.61 19.50 4.68
N SER A 157 -12.23 20.41 3.78
CA SER A 157 -12.89 21.69 3.61
C SER A 157 -13.11 22.05 2.16
N GLY A 158 -14.13 22.87 1.91
CA GLY A 158 -14.46 23.35 0.59
C GLY A 158 -15.87 23.89 0.48
N TYR A 159 -16.43 23.83 -0.72
CA TYR A 159 -17.77 24.29 -1.03
C TYR A 159 -18.64 23.16 -1.54
N VAL A 160 -19.88 23.11 -1.08
CA VAL A 160 -20.95 22.27 -1.64
C VAL A 160 -22.06 23.18 -2.11
N TRP A 161 -22.64 22.92 -3.28
CA TRP A 161 -23.75 23.71 -3.80
C TRP A 161 -24.83 22.85 -4.39
N GLN A 162 -26.04 23.40 -4.39
CA GLN A 162 -27.23 22.73 -4.91
C GLN A 162 -28.05 23.69 -5.78
N ARG A 163 -28.58 23.15 -6.87
CA ARG A 163 -29.47 23.87 -7.78
C ARG A 163 -30.90 23.39 -7.58
N TYR A 164 -31.80 24.32 -7.31
CA TYR A 164 -33.19 24.04 -6.99
C TYR A 164 -34.11 24.52 -8.12
N GLY A 165 -35.03 23.62 -8.50
CA GLY A 165 -36.23 23.98 -9.25
C GLY A 165 -37.21 24.75 -8.36
N LYS A 166 -38.24 25.36 -8.98
CA LYS A 166 -39.27 26.14 -8.27
C LYS A 166 -40.05 25.32 -7.25
N ASP A 167 -40.13 24.01 -7.48
CA ASP A 167 -40.99 23.11 -6.73
C ASP A 167 -40.30 22.54 -5.47
N VAL A 168 -39.03 22.86 -5.20
CA VAL A 168 -38.27 22.29 -4.07
C VAL A 168 -38.56 23.10 -2.79
N PRO A 169 -39.10 22.47 -1.72
CA PRO A 169 -39.32 23.14 -0.44
C PRO A 169 -38.00 23.56 0.22
N GLU A 170 -38.03 24.64 1.02
CA GLU A 170 -36.83 25.07 1.77
C GLU A 170 -36.33 24.03 2.76
N SER A 171 -37.21 23.18 3.30
CA SER A 171 -36.85 22.08 4.21
C SER A 171 -35.98 21.01 3.55
N SER A 172 -36.07 20.86 2.21
CA SER A 172 -35.24 19.93 1.44
C SER A 172 -33.89 20.54 1.04
N MET A 173 -33.68 21.84 1.31
CA MET A 173 -32.48 22.54 0.88
C MET A 173 -31.32 22.32 1.87
N GLY A 174 -30.21 21.81 1.37
CA GLY A 174 -28.97 21.58 2.10
C GLY A 174 -28.48 20.13 1.98
N VAL A 175 -27.28 19.92 2.51
CA VAL A 175 -26.59 18.63 2.52
C VAL A 175 -26.26 18.27 3.96
N VAL A 176 -26.34 16.97 4.27
CA VAL A 176 -25.88 16.41 5.54
C VAL A 176 -24.76 15.41 5.23
N PHE A 177 -23.68 15.45 6.03
CA PHE A 177 -22.51 14.58 5.89
C PHE A 177 -22.53 13.52 7.00
N PRO A 178 -23.27 12.40 6.86
CA PRO A 178 -23.56 11.46 7.95
C PRO A 178 -22.33 10.86 8.67
N GLU A 179 -21.15 10.88 8.04
CA GLU A 179 -19.88 10.39 8.60
C GLU A 179 -19.06 11.46 9.32
N ALA A 180 -19.54 12.70 9.35
CA ALA A 180 -18.88 13.79 10.07
C ALA A 180 -19.01 13.59 11.58
N THR A 181 -17.88 13.51 12.27
CA THR A 181 -17.80 13.45 13.73
C THR A 181 -17.83 14.84 14.34
N GLU A 182 -17.25 15.83 13.64
CA GLU A 182 -17.13 17.23 14.07
C GLU A 182 -17.32 18.19 12.88
N GLY A 183 -17.54 19.47 13.17
CA GLY A 183 -17.54 20.55 12.16
C GLY A 183 -18.88 20.86 11.51
N TYR A 184 -19.99 20.26 11.95
CA TYR A 184 -21.32 20.60 11.43
C TYR A 184 -21.68 22.08 11.58
N ASP A 185 -21.25 22.73 12.67
CA ASP A 185 -21.46 24.17 12.91
C ASP A 185 -20.62 25.06 11.99
N GLU A 186 -19.62 24.49 11.31
CA GLU A 186 -18.76 25.17 10.36
C GLU A 186 -19.30 25.12 8.92
N VAL A 187 -20.46 24.47 8.71
CA VAL A 187 -21.20 24.50 7.44
C VAL A 187 -22.01 25.79 7.36
N LYS A 188 -21.46 26.81 6.69
CA LYS A 188 -22.05 28.16 6.60
C LYS A 188 -22.48 28.46 5.17
N GLU A 189 -23.65 29.10 5.03
CA GLU A 189 -24.11 29.58 3.73
C GLU A 189 -23.09 30.58 3.16
N ALA A 190 -22.60 30.30 1.96
CA ALA A 190 -21.61 31.11 1.26
C ALA A 190 -22.25 32.02 0.21
N TYR A 191 -23.26 31.52 -0.50
CA TYR A 191 -23.99 32.30 -1.51
C TYR A 191 -25.40 31.73 -1.77
N ASP A 192 -26.32 32.63 -2.14
CA ASP A 192 -27.68 32.31 -2.58
C ASP A 192 -28.05 33.22 -3.74
N THR A 193 -28.15 32.65 -4.95
CA THR A 193 -28.45 33.39 -6.17
C THR A 193 -29.70 32.84 -6.83
N ARG A 194 -30.57 33.74 -7.30
CA ARG A 194 -31.71 33.39 -8.14
C ARG A 194 -31.40 33.70 -9.59
N SER A 195 -31.56 32.70 -10.46
CA SER A 195 -31.54 32.86 -11.91
C SER A 195 -32.81 33.56 -12.38
N THR A 196 -32.73 34.24 -13.54
CA THR A 196 -33.87 34.89 -14.23
C THR A 196 -35.03 33.93 -14.48
N ASP A 197 -34.76 32.62 -14.61
CA ASP A 197 -35.77 31.58 -14.84
C ASP A 197 -36.49 31.15 -13.55
N GLY A 198 -36.12 31.71 -12.39
CA GLY A 198 -36.63 31.36 -11.07
C GLY A 198 -35.99 30.11 -10.44
N ARG A 199 -34.89 29.60 -11.00
CA ARG A 199 -34.05 28.57 -10.38
C ARG A 199 -33.19 29.21 -9.29
N ARG A 200 -33.02 28.53 -8.15
CA ARG A 200 -32.19 29.01 -7.03
C ARG A 200 -30.91 28.19 -6.97
N LEU A 201 -29.76 28.85 -6.80
CA LEU A 201 -28.47 28.23 -6.56
C LEU A 201 -28.04 28.62 -5.16
N LYS A 202 -27.87 27.65 -4.26
CA LYS A 202 -27.33 27.88 -2.92
C LYS A 202 -26.03 27.11 -2.75
N GLY A 203 -25.05 27.74 -2.11
CA GLY A 203 -23.77 27.14 -1.78
C GLY A 203 -23.44 27.31 -0.31
N TRP A 204 -22.76 26.33 0.26
CA TRP A 204 -22.25 26.31 1.63
C TRP A 204 -20.76 26.07 1.60
N HIS A 205 -20.02 26.82 2.41
CA HIS A 205 -18.66 26.46 2.78
C HIS A 205 -18.75 25.46 3.92
N PHE A 206 -18.01 24.35 3.84
CA PHE A 206 -17.95 23.33 4.88
C PHE A 206 -16.50 23.11 5.32
N LYS A 207 -16.34 22.80 6.59
CA LYS A 207 -15.12 22.23 7.15
C LYS A 207 -15.54 21.17 8.16
N VAL A 208 -15.25 19.91 7.87
CA VAL A 208 -15.74 18.77 8.66
C VAL A 208 -14.64 17.74 8.86
N THR A 209 -14.70 17.02 9.98
CA THR A 209 -13.87 15.84 10.23
C THR A 209 -14.71 14.60 9.97
N LEU A 210 -14.29 13.76 9.04
CA LEU A 210 -14.96 12.52 8.66
C LEU A 210 -14.23 11.33 9.26
N ARG A 211 -14.98 10.36 9.80
CA ARG A 211 -14.42 9.08 10.23
C ARG A 211 -14.62 7.99 9.17
N GLN A 212 -13.52 7.41 8.70
CA GLN A 212 -13.46 6.51 7.56
C GLN A 212 -12.48 5.34 7.77
N ASP A 213 -12.79 4.20 7.17
CA ASP A 213 -11.96 3.00 7.25
C ASP A 213 -10.91 3.00 6.13
N PHE A 214 -9.71 3.51 6.44
CA PHE A 214 -8.59 3.57 5.51
C PHE A 214 -7.70 2.32 5.61
N ASN A 215 -7.16 1.85 4.48
CA ASN A 215 -6.37 0.64 4.44
C ASN A 215 -4.87 0.94 4.34
N TYR A 216 -4.13 0.72 5.45
CA TYR A 216 -2.68 0.97 5.52
C TYR A 216 -1.80 -0.26 5.26
N LYS A 217 -2.34 -1.38 4.77
CA LYS A 217 -1.57 -2.59 4.45
C LYS A 217 -0.34 -2.29 3.58
N HIS A 218 -0.46 -1.33 2.67
CA HIS A 218 0.59 -0.95 1.71
C HIS A 218 1.49 0.21 2.18
N TYR A 219 1.33 0.70 3.42
CA TYR A 219 2.11 1.84 3.92
C TYR A 219 3.63 1.65 3.78
N PRO A 220 4.38 2.63 3.24
CA PRO A 220 3.97 3.99 2.85
C PRO A 220 3.63 4.14 1.35
N LEU A 221 3.57 3.04 0.60
CA LEU A 221 3.17 3.00 -0.82
C LEU A 221 1.64 2.90 -0.95
N ASP A 222 0.92 3.42 0.04
CA ASP A 222 -0.53 3.34 0.14
C ASP A 222 -1.23 4.41 -0.68
N LYS A 223 -2.42 4.04 -1.15
CA LYS A 223 -3.38 4.89 -1.83
C LYS A 223 -4.68 4.78 -1.08
N GLN A 224 -5.29 5.93 -0.79
CA GLN A 224 -6.53 6.04 -0.05
C GLN A 224 -7.58 6.71 -0.92
N ASN A 225 -8.84 6.40 -0.63
CA ASN A 225 -9.96 7.14 -1.19
C ASN A 225 -10.64 7.87 -0.04
N VAL A 226 -10.64 9.20 -0.09
CA VAL A 226 -11.44 10.03 0.81
C VAL A 226 -12.78 10.24 0.14
N TRP A 227 -13.88 9.87 0.78
CA TRP A 227 -15.21 10.01 0.19
C TRP A 227 -16.10 10.97 0.98
N LEU A 228 -16.85 11.81 0.27
CA LEU A 228 -17.89 12.63 0.86
C LEU A 228 -19.23 11.95 0.63
N ARG A 229 -19.71 11.25 1.66
CA ARG A 229 -21.07 10.72 1.70
C ARG A 229 -22.05 11.87 1.95
N MET A 230 -23.07 12.02 1.10
CA MET A 230 -23.99 13.15 1.16
C MET A 230 -25.45 12.70 1.21
N TRP A 231 -26.18 13.21 2.20
CA TRP A 231 -27.62 13.09 2.32
C TRP A 231 -28.33 14.38 1.92
N SER A 232 -29.50 14.24 1.31
CA SER A 232 -30.48 15.33 1.25
C SER A 232 -30.99 15.64 2.64
N ARG A 233 -31.24 16.91 2.97
CA ARG A 233 -31.87 17.29 4.25
C ARG A 233 -33.26 16.69 4.45
N ALA A 234 -34.00 16.47 3.36
CA ALA A 234 -35.23 15.69 3.37
C ALA A 234 -34.93 14.20 3.15
N THR A 235 -34.02 13.62 3.94
CA THR A 235 -33.64 12.21 3.83
C THR A 235 -34.88 11.34 3.95
N PHE A 236 -34.94 10.22 3.22
CA PHE A 236 -36.11 9.32 3.20
C PHE A 236 -37.40 9.96 2.67
N THR A 237 -37.26 10.90 1.74
CA THR A 237 -38.34 11.39 0.89
C THR A 237 -38.01 11.09 -0.58
N ASN A 238 -38.82 11.60 -1.52
CA ASN A 238 -38.57 11.44 -2.96
C ASN A 238 -37.42 12.33 -3.48
N ASP A 239 -36.73 13.06 -2.60
CA ASP A 239 -35.66 13.98 -2.98
C ASP A 239 -34.30 13.26 -2.99
N VAL A 240 -33.67 13.18 -4.16
CA VAL A 240 -32.39 12.49 -4.37
C VAL A 240 -31.35 13.46 -4.90
N LEU A 241 -30.15 13.42 -4.31
CA LEU A 241 -29.01 14.20 -4.78
C LEU A 241 -28.44 13.55 -6.05
N VAL A 242 -28.14 14.37 -7.06
CA VAL A 242 -27.46 13.94 -8.29
C VAL A 242 -26.28 14.87 -8.57
N PRO A 243 -25.19 14.42 -9.21
CA PRO A 243 -24.07 15.31 -9.55
C PRO A 243 -24.51 16.45 -10.48
N ASP A 244 -24.08 17.68 -10.21
CA ASP A 244 -24.22 18.81 -11.13
C ASP A 244 -23.11 18.78 -12.19
N PHE A 245 -23.13 17.77 -13.07
CA PHE A 245 -22.12 17.59 -14.13
C PHE A 245 -21.96 18.83 -15.03
N ALA A 246 -23.01 19.65 -15.17
CA ALA A 246 -22.98 20.86 -15.98
C ALA A 246 -22.12 21.99 -15.38
N ALA A 247 -21.78 21.91 -14.09
CA ALA A 247 -20.93 22.89 -13.41
C ALA A 247 -19.42 22.59 -13.56
N TYR A 248 -19.05 21.41 -14.07
CA TYR A 248 -17.65 21.02 -14.24
C TYR A 248 -17.21 21.14 -15.71
N PRO A 249 -15.93 21.47 -15.95
CA PRO A 249 -15.38 21.47 -17.29
C PRO A 249 -15.46 20.06 -17.90
N PRO A 250 -16.13 19.88 -19.05
CA PRO A 250 -16.34 18.56 -19.64
C PRO A 250 -15.07 17.93 -20.21
N TRP A 251 -13.93 18.63 -20.23
CA TRP A 251 -12.66 18.14 -20.77
C TRP A 251 -11.62 17.74 -19.69
N GLU A 252 -11.86 18.06 -18.41
CA GLU A 252 -10.99 17.65 -17.31
C GLU A 252 -11.60 16.45 -16.59
N TYR A 253 -11.29 15.25 -17.03
CA TYR A 253 -11.95 14.04 -16.47
C TYR A 253 -11.30 13.51 -15.19
N GLY A 254 -10.11 13.97 -14.83
CA GLY A 254 -9.30 13.35 -13.79
C GLY A 254 -9.46 13.95 -12.39
N ARG A 255 -9.57 15.29 -12.26
CA ARG A 255 -9.47 16.01 -10.99
C ARG A 255 -10.51 17.14 -10.88
N ILE A 256 -11.75 16.85 -11.26
CA ILE A 256 -12.85 17.81 -11.13
C ILE A 256 -13.11 18.14 -9.66
N GLY A 257 -13.52 19.37 -9.38
CA GLY A 257 -13.94 19.73 -8.02
C GLY A 257 -12.81 19.68 -6.99
N LEU A 258 -11.56 19.86 -7.42
CA LEU A 258 -10.40 20.06 -6.55
C LEU A 258 -9.74 21.40 -6.86
N ASP A 259 -9.24 22.07 -5.84
CA ASP A 259 -8.33 23.19 -6.02
C ASP A 259 -6.97 22.68 -6.53
N GLN A 260 -6.50 23.23 -7.66
CA GLN A 260 -5.27 22.77 -8.34
C GLN A 260 -4.01 23.06 -7.51
N ASP A 261 -4.07 24.07 -6.63
CA ASP A 261 -2.98 24.48 -5.75
C ASP A 261 -3.15 23.94 -4.31
N THR A 262 -4.01 22.92 -4.11
CA THR A 262 -4.24 22.35 -2.78
C THR A 262 -2.93 21.85 -2.18
N VAL A 263 -2.53 22.42 -1.05
CA VAL A 263 -1.41 21.89 -0.23
C VAL A 263 -1.92 20.69 0.56
N THR A 264 -1.78 19.51 -0.02
CA THR A 264 -2.10 18.24 0.64
C THR A 264 -0.87 17.74 1.39
N SER A 265 -0.89 17.87 2.72
CA SER A 265 0.23 17.56 3.64
C SER A 265 0.79 16.13 3.51
N GLY A 266 1.70 15.90 2.55
CA GLY A 266 2.32 14.59 2.28
C GLY A 266 1.45 13.60 1.49
N TRP A 267 0.42 14.10 0.81
CA TRP A 267 -0.49 13.33 -0.04
C TRP A 267 -0.67 14.05 -1.36
N ASN A 268 -1.01 13.35 -2.44
CA ASN A 268 -1.27 13.92 -3.75
C ASN A 268 -2.59 13.39 -4.32
N PRO A 269 -3.55 14.25 -4.71
CA PRO A 269 -4.76 13.78 -5.35
C PRO A 269 -4.46 13.30 -6.77
N TYR A 270 -4.92 12.10 -7.14
CA TYR A 270 -4.71 11.54 -8.48
C TYR A 270 -6.01 11.28 -9.25
N TYR A 271 -7.15 11.14 -8.57
CA TYR A 271 -8.47 11.19 -9.20
C TYR A 271 -9.54 11.86 -8.34
N THR A 272 -10.62 12.29 -8.98
CA THR A 272 -11.93 12.58 -8.37
C THR A 272 -13.05 11.87 -9.11
N GLY A 273 -14.09 11.43 -8.44
CA GLY A 273 -15.21 10.77 -9.11
C GLY A 273 -16.51 10.80 -8.33
N TRP A 274 -17.61 10.94 -9.05
CA TRP A 274 -18.95 10.78 -8.49
C TRP A 274 -19.35 9.30 -8.48
N SER A 275 -20.10 8.89 -7.46
CA SER A 275 -20.67 7.55 -7.41
C SER A 275 -21.98 7.50 -6.63
N PHE A 276 -22.78 6.45 -6.88
CA PHE A 276 -23.92 6.10 -6.03
C PHE A 276 -23.59 4.89 -5.15
N GLY A 277 -23.74 5.06 -3.83
CA GLY A 277 -23.74 3.96 -2.87
C GLY A 277 -25.18 3.58 -2.52
N MET A 278 -25.49 2.28 -2.50
CA MET A 278 -26.78 1.79 -2.02
C MET A 278 -26.65 1.38 -0.57
N HIS A 279 -27.51 1.95 0.28
CA HIS A 279 -27.57 1.62 1.70
C HIS A 279 -28.93 1.09 2.09
N GLU A 280 -28.93 -0.01 2.83
CA GLU A 280 -30.14 -0.55 3.44
C GLU A 280 -30.32 0.07 4.83
N TYR A 281 -31.52 0.62 5.06
CA TYR A 281 -31.85 1.25 6.32
C TYR A 281 -32.84 0.40 7.10
N THR A 282 -32.46 0.07 8.33
CA THR A 282 -33.34 -0.62 9.28
C THR A 282 -34.11 0.36 10.18
N MET A 283 -34.33 1.58 9.68
CA MET A 283 -35.03 2.65 10.40
C MET A 283 -35.79 3.57 9.43
N THR A 284 -36.89 4.17 9.89
CA THR A 284 -37.65 5.20 9.17
C THR A 284 -37.38 6.62 9.71
N GLN A 285 -36.45 6.74 10.66
CA GLN A 285 -36.20 7.97 11.43
C GLN A 285 -37.46 8.58 12.08
N GLY A 286 -38.51 7.78 12.28
CA GLY A 286 -39.79 8.25 12.81
C GLY A 286 -40.64 9.07 11.82
N LEU A 287 -40.24 9.17 10.54
CA LEU A 287 -40.99 9.90 9.51
C LEU A 287 -42.22 9.13 9.01
N THR A 288 -42.15 7.80 9.02
CA THR A 288 -43.24 6.92 8.58
C THR A 288 -43.31 5.66 9.44
N ASP A 289 -44.49 5.02 9.45
CA ASP A 289 -44.66 3.69 10.01
C ASP A 289 -43.75 2.67 9.30
N TRP A 290 -43.35 1.63 10.05
CA TRP A 290 -42.40 0.61 9.59
C TRP A 290 -42.88 -0.20 8.38
N ASP A 291 -44.19 -0.21 8.11
CA ASP A 291 -44.80 -0.99 7.01
C ASP A 291 -44.39 -0.50 5.60
N LYS A 292 -43.70 0.64 5.49
CA LYS A 292 -43.12 1.17 4.24
C LYS A 292 -41.67 1.66 4.43
N PRO A 293 -40.72 0.80 4.82
CA PRO A 293 -39.35 1.25 4.98
C PRO A 293 -38.75 1.57 3.61
N PHE A 294 -37.94 2.63 3.53
CA PHE A 294 -36.99 2.81 2.43
C PHE A 294 -35.96 1.68 2.53
N LYS A 295 -36.28 0.50 1.97
CA LYS A 295 -35.45 -0.70 2.08
C LYS A 295 -34.04 -0.47 1.56
N SER A 296 -33.89 0.38 0.54
CA SER A 296 -32.60 0.78 0.01
C SER A 296 -32.67 2.20 -0.53
N ALA A 297 -31.78 3.09 -0.09
CA ALA A 297 -31.70 4.46 -0.58
C ALA A 297 -30.39 4.68 -1.35
N PRO A 298 -30.44 5.28 -2.55
CA PRO A 298 -29.25 5.70 -3.27
C PRO A 298 -28.69 6.97 -2.63
N GLU A 299 -27.40 6.93 -2.34
CA GLU A 299 -26.70 8.05 -1.74
C GLU A 299 -25.56 8.51 -2.60
N LEU A 300 -25.40 9.83 -2.66
CA LEU A 300 -24.42 10.45 -3.51
C LEU A 300 -23.07 10.52 -2.78
N TYR A 301 -22.05 10.02 -3.47
CA TYR A 301 -20.67 10.05 -3.02
C TYR A 301 -19.83 10.90 -3.97
N PHE A 302 -18.94 11.71 -3.38
CA PHE A 302 -17.84 12.34 -4.10
C PHE A 302 -16.52 11.77 -3.59
N ASN A 303 -15.78 11.09 -4.46
CA ASN A 303 -14.58 10.35 -4.13
C ASN A 303 -13.36 11.15 -4.55
N VAL A 304 -12.35 11.20 -3.69
CA VAL A 304 -11.05 11.83 -3.93
C VAL A 304 -9.97 10.78 -3.66
N GLY A 305 -9.38 10.28 -4.75
CA GLY A 305 -8.25 9.36 -4.68
C GLY A 305 -6.98 10.10 -4.33
N MET A 306 -6.33 9.72 -3.23
CA MET A 306 -5.09 10.30 -2.73
C MET A 306 -3.98 9.26 -2.69
N GLU A 307 -2.80 9.60 -3.20
CA GLU A 307 -1.59 8.79 -3.09
C GLU A 307 -0.61 9.44 -2.11
N ARG A 308 0.07 8.65 -1.28
CA ARG A 308 1.02 9.20 -0.32
C ARG A 308 2.31 9.65 -1.00
N GLU A 309 2.90 10.74 -0.52
CA GLU A 309 4.30 11.06 -0.75
C GLU A 309 5.21 10.07 -0.01
N TRP A 310 5.39 8.90 -0.60
CA TRP A 310 5.99 7.74 0.03
C TRP A 310 7.50 7.87 0.27
N ALA A 311 8.21 8.68 -0.52
CA ALA A 311 9.67 8.73 -0.54
C ALA A 311 10.26 9.12 0.83
N GLY A 312 9.69 10.12 1.50
CA GLY A 312 10.15 10.57 2.82
C GLY A 312 10.00 9.48 3.90
N PRO A 313 8.78 9.01 4.18
CA PRO A 313 8.53 7.93 5.14
C PRO A 313 9.31 6.65 4.83
N MET A 314 9.45 6.29 3.55
CA MET A 314 10.22 5.12 3.12
C MET A 314 11.72 5.27 3.42
N MET A 315 12.34 6.36 2.93
CA MET A 315 13.80 6.52 3.04
C MET A 315 14.26 6.67 4.49
N GLY A 316 13.49 7.37 5.33
CA GLY A 316 13.81 7.48 6.76
C GLY A 316 13.92 6.11 7.44
N ARG A 317 12.94 5.23 7.20
CA ARG A 317 12.91 3.89 7.79
C ARG A 317 13.95 2.95 7.19
N LEU A 318 14.18 3.02 5.87
CA LEU A 318 15.21 2.21 5.20
C LEU A 318 16.62 2.57 5.68
N ILE A 319 16.94 3.86 5.86
CA ILE A 319 18.26 4.30 6.35
C ILE A 319 18.48 3.80 7.79
N GLN A 320 17.48 3.94 8.66
CA GLN A 320 17.55 3.45 10.04
C GLN A 320 17.71 1.92 10.08
N SER A 321 16.89 1.20 9.31
CA SER A 321 16.96 -0.26 9.20
C SER A 321 18.32 -0.72 8.64
N PHE A 322 18.85 -0.03 7.63
CA PHE A 322 20.17 -0.29 7.07
C PHE A 322 21.28 -0.13 8.13
N PHE A 323 21.24 0.93 8.94
CA PHE A 323 22.22 1.14 10.00
C PHE A 323 22.18 -0.01 11.02
N ILE A 324 20.99 -0.39 11.49
CA ILE A 324 20.81 -1.52 12.42
C ILE A 324 21.36 -2.81 11.79
N SER A 325 21.04 -3.08 10.53
CA SER A 325 21.51 -4.27 9.83
C SER A 325 23.03 -4.26 9.59
N ALA A 326 23.62 -3.12 9.23
CA ALA A 326 25.07 -3.00 9.09
C ALA A 326 25.79 -3.28 10.42
N VAL A 327 25.23 -2.77 11.51
CA VAL A 327 25.75 -2.99 12.86
C VAL A 327 25.63 -4.47 13.29
N LEU A 328 24.49 -5.13 13.03
CA LEU A 328 24.33 -6.58 13.23
C LEU A 328 25.30 -7.41 12.39
N PHE A 329 25.54 -6.99 11.15
CA PHE A 329 26.50 -7.63 10.26
C PHE A 329 27.92 -7.53 10.80
N LEU A 330 28.33 -6.35 11.28
CA LEU A 330 29.64 -6.15 11.90
C LEU A 330 29.81 -7.02 13.16
N ALA A 331 28.75 -7.20 13.95
CA ALA A 331 28.78 -8.06 15.13
C ALA A 331 29.13 -9.53 14.81
N LEU A 332 28.84 -10.02 13.59
CA LEU A 332 29.23 -11.37 13.17
C LEU A 332 30.74 -11.55 13.03
N PHE A 333 31.51 -10.48 12.81
CA PHE A 333 32.98 -10.54 12.72
C PHE A 333 33.67 -10.44 14.09
N VAL A 334 32.92 -10.04 15.12
CA VAL A 334 33.46 -9.84 16.47
C VAL A 334 33.62 -11.18 17.21
N TYR A 335 32.85 -12.20 16.83
CA TYR A 335 32.91 -13.52 17.44
C TYR A 335 33.88 -14.45 16.69
N THR A 336 34.92 -14.93 17.36
CA THR A 336 35.93 -15.87 16.83
C THR A 336 36.16 -17.00 17.84
N LYS A 337 36.23 -18.26 17.37
CA LYS A 337 36.58 -19.42 18.21
C LYS A 337 38.08 -19.57 18.43
N ASP A 338 38.89 -18.80 17.69
CA ASP A 338 40.35 -18.83 17.76
C ASP A 338 40.87 -18.00 18.94
N ASP A 339 41.38 -18.67 19.99
CA ASP A 339 41.94 -18.06 21.20
C ASP A 339 43.14 -17.12 20.92
N SER A 340 43.79 -17.24 19.76
CA SER A 340 44.87 -16.33 19.35
C SER A 340 44.37 -15.01 18.74
N LYS A 341 43.12 -14.98 18.25
CA LYS A 341 42.44 -13.79 17.71
C LYS A 341 41.50 -13.12 18.72
N ASN A 342 41.03 -13.90 19.71
CA ASN A 342 40.27 -13.45 20.88
C ASN A 342 40.85 -12.23 21.65
N PRO A 343 42.18 -12.06 21.81
CA PRO A 343 42.70 -11.02 22.71
C PRO A 343 42.54 -9.59 22.20
N ARG A 344 42.16 -9.37 20.93
CA ARG A 344 42.11 -8.02 20.34
C ARG A 344 40.80 -7.25 20.61
N PHE A 345 39.71 -7.94 20.94
CA PHE A 345 38.41 -7.30 21.15
C PHE A 345 37.73 -7.61 22.50
N GLY A 346 38.10 -8.68 23.21
CA GLY A 346 37.54 -8.97 24.55
C GLY A 346 36.02 -9.23 24.59
N PHE A 347 35.40 -9.46 23.43
CA PHE A 347 33.96 -9.71 23.31
C PHE A 347 33.64 -11.18 23.61
N SER A 348 32.76 -11.40 24.57
CA SER A 348 32.24 -12.74 24.91
C SER A 348 30.95 -13.05 24.14
N THR A 349 30.56 -14.34 24.10
CA THR A 349 29.22 -14.75 23.60
C THR A 349 28.10 -13.96 24.28
N TRP A 350 28.25 -13.67 25.58
CA TRP A 350 27.32 -12.86 26.35
C TRP A 350 27.19 -11.44 25.80
N THR A 351 28.30 -10.81 25.43
CA THR A 351 28.31 -9.46 24.87
C THR A 351 27.57 -9.40 23.52
N ALA A 352 27.74 -10.42 22.67
CA ALA A 352 27.01 -10.53 21.40
C ALA A 352 25.49 -10.70 21.62
N ILE A 353 25.10 -11.50 22.63
CA ILE A 353 23.70 -11.69 23.01
C ILE A 353 23.11 -10.36 23.51
N SER A 354 23.77 -9.67 24.44
CA SER A 354 23.31 -8.38 24.96
C SER A 354 23.13 -7.35 23.84
N PHE A 355 24.06 -7.30 22.90
CA PHE A 355 23.99 -6.39 21.76
C PHE A 355 22.78 -6.63 20.86
N ALA A 356 22.50 -7.90 20.54
CA ALA A 356 21.35 -8.27 19.74
C ALA A 356 20.02 -7.96 20.45
N VAL A 357 19.93 -8.13 21.79
CA VAL A 357 18.76 -7.71 22.58
C VAL A 357 18.57 -6.20 22.53
N THR A 358 19.64 -5.41 22.65
CA THR A 358 19.57 -3.95 22.54
C THR A 358 19.05 -3.52 21.16
N LEU A 359 19.54 -4.13 20.08
CA LEU A 359 19.08 -3.80 18.73
C LEU A 359 17.64 -4.25 18.47
N LEU A 360 17.22 -5.38 19.06
CA LEU A 360 15.83 -5.82 19.01
C LEU A 360 14.89 -4.76 19.60
N LEU A 361 15.26 -4.16 20.75
CA LEU A 361 14.47 -3.09 21.36
C LEU A 361 14.33 -1.88 20.43
N VAL A 362 15.41 -1.49 19.74
CA VAL A 362 15.37 -0.38 18.77
C VAL A 362 14.39 -0.65 17.64
N ILE A 363 14.37 -1.88 17.09
CA ILE A 363 13.44 -2.26 16.02
C ILE A 363 11.99 -2.28 16.54
N VAL A 364 11.75 -2.76 17.76
CA VAL A 364 10.41 -2.77 18.37
C VAL A 364 9.86 -1.34 18.55
N VAL A 365 10.71 -0.41 19.00
CA VAL A 365 10.33 1.00 19.11
C VAL A 365 10.02 1.60 17.73
N ASP A 366 10.83 1.27 16.72
CA ASP A 366 10.59 1.69 15.33
C ASP A 366 9.23 1.19 14.79
N GLN A 367 8.92 -0.08 15.06
CA GLN A 367 7.64 -0.69 14.71
C GLN A 367 6.46 -0.02 15.41
N GLN A 368 6.60 0.33 16.70
CA GLN A 368 5.55 1.03 17.43
C GLN A 368 5.23 2.40 16.81
N GLN A 369 6.23 3.12 16.29
CA GLN A 369 6.01 4.40 15.59
C GLN A 369 5.23 4.21 14.27
N ILE A 370 5.43 3.08 13.57
CA ILE A 370 4.64 2.77 12.37
C ILE A 370 3.16 2.57 12.74
N ARG A 371 2.89 1.86 13.84
CA ARG A 371 1.51 1.62 14.32
C ARG A 371 0.79 2.89 14.75
N GLN A 372 1.50 3.87 15.30
CA GLN A 372 0.92 5.18 15.61
C GLN A 372 0.42 5.92 14.35
N ILE A 373 1.02 5.64 13.18
CA ILE A 373 0.64 6.26 11.90
C ILE A 373 -0.43 5.46 11.17
N ALA A 374 -0.33 4.13 11.19
CA ALA A 374 -1.19 3.24 10.39
C ALA A 374 -2.40 2.69 11.15
N GLY A 375 -2.48 2.88 12.47
CA GLY A 375 -3.52 2.28 13.30
C GLY A 375 -3.30 0.78 13.56
N ASP A 376 -4.30 0.13 14.16
CA ASP A 376 -4.18 -1.23 14.71
C ASP A 376 -4.83 -2.32 13.83
N THR A 377 -5.45 -1.98 12.70
CA THR A 377 -6.33 -2.90 11.95
C THR A 377 -5.58 -3.96 11.13
N SER A 378 -4.34 -3.72 10.69
CA SER A 378 -3.59 -4.69 9.88
C SER A 378 -2.06 -4.52 9.93
N LEU A 379 -1.34 -5.58 9.54
CA LEU A 379 0.11 -5.53 9.34
C LEU A 379 0.43 -4.67 8.11
N THR A 380 1.27 -3.67 8.33
CA THR A 380 1.76 -2.76 7.29
C THR A 380 2.94 -3.35 6.52
N TYR A 381 3.16 -2.89 5.29
CA TYR A 381 4.27 -3.35 4.46
C TYR A 381 5.64 -3.15 5.14
N LEU A 382 5.88 -2.00 5.79
CA LEU A 382 7.14 -1.76 6.50
C LEU A 382 7.36 -2.64 7.72
N GLU A 383 6.30 -3.14 8.37
CA GLU A 383 6.47 -4.11 9.47
C GLU A 383 7.13 -5.42 8.98
N TYR A 384 7.00 -5.79 7.70
CA TYR A 384 7.71 -6.95 7.15
C TYR A 384 9.24 -6.76 7.08
N LEU A 385 9.73 -5.52 7.03
CA LEU A 385 11.16 -5.24 7.16
C LEU A 385 11.64 -5.56 8.58
N ALA A 386 10.90 -5.10 9.59
CA ALA A 386 11.17 -5.42 10.99
C ALA A 386 11.10 -6.94 11.23
N ILE A 387 10.08 -7.63 10.70
CA ILE A 387 9.96 -9.10 10.79
C ILE A 387 11.18 -9.79 10.15
N SER A 388 11.64 -9.32 9.00
CA SER A 388 12.85 -9.86 8.35
C SER A 388 14.09 -9.69 9.25
N GLN A 389 14.23 -8.55 9.91
CA GLN A 389 15.30 -8.31 10.87
C GLN A 389 15.18 -9.18 12.12
N TYR A 390 13.97 -9.41 12.64
CA TYR A 390 13.73 -10.31 13.78
C TYR A 390 14.18 -11.75 13.47
N ILE A 391 13.83 -12.26 12.28
CA ILE A 391 14.25 -13.60 11.83
C ILE A 391 15.78 -13.69 11.76
N VAL A 392 16.44 -12.66 11.21
CA VAL A 392 17.90 -12.63 11.10
C VAL A 392 18.57 -12.52 12.46
N ILE A 393 18.06 -11.68 13.37
CA ILE A 393 18.55 -11.57 14.76
C ILE A 393 18.44 -12.92 15.47
N MET A 394 17.29 -13.60 15.35
CA MET A 394 17.11 -14.94 15.92
C MET A 394 18.07 -15.95 15.31
N GLY A 395 18.34 -15.86 14.01
CA GLY A 395 19.37 -16.64 13.33
C GLY A 395 20.78 -16.38 13.87
N ILE A 396 21.14 -15.12 14.15
CA ILE A 396 22.41 -14.74 14.77
C ILE A 396 22.52 -15.34 16.18
N PHE A 397 21.46 -15.25 16.99
CA PHE A 397 21.42 -15.86 18.33
C PHE A 397 21.65 -17.37 18.26
N ALA A 398 20.91 -18.06 17.39
CA ALA A 398 21.06 -19.50 17.20
C ALA A 398 22.48 -19.85 16.75
N ASN A 399 23.07 -19.06 15.85
CA ASN A 399 24.43 -19.24 15.37
C ASN A 399 25.47 -19.06 16.49
N ALA A 400 25.34 -18.02 17.32
CA ALA A 400 26.25 -17.76 18.45
C ALA A 400 26.21 -18.88 19.50
N ILE A 401 25.02 -19.38 19.84
CA ILE A 401 24.86 -20.50 20.79
C ILE A 401 25.49 -21.78 20.22
N LEU A 402 25.19 -22.10 18.96
CA LEU A 402 25.71 -23.32 18.33
C LEU A 402 27.24 -23.32 18.23
N LEU A 403 27.87 -22.17 17.99
CA LEU A 403 29.33 -22.06 17.99
C LEU A 403 29.95 -22.13 19.39
N GLY A 404 29.23 -21.65 20.41
CA GLY A 404 29.64 -21.74 21.81
C GLY A 404 29.51 -23.14 22.41
N THR A 405 28.71 -24.02 21.80
CA THR A 405 28.67 -25.45 22.14
C THR A 405 29.73 -26.23 21.37
N ASP A 406 30.35 -27.25 21.97
CA ASP A 406 31.33 -28.16 21.31
C ASP A 406 30.68 -29.11 20.28
N THR A 407 29.84 -28.57 19.41
CA THR A 407 29.15 -29.34 18.38
C THR A 407 30.01 -29.38 17.11
N ASN A 408 30.48 -30.58 16.72
CA ASN A 408 31.38 -30.82 15.57
C ASN A 408 30.66 -30.71 14.19
N ARG A 409 29.98 -29.59 13.94
CA ARG A 409 29.26 -29.33 12.67
C ARG A 409 30.19 -28.64 11.67
N ARG A 410 30.75 -29.44 10.74
CA ARG A 410 31.65 -29.01 9.65
C ARG A 410 31.19 -27.79 8.82
N LEU A 411 29.88 -27.54 8.71
CA LEU A 411 29.33 -26.41 7.96
C LEU A 411 29.35 -25.09 8.76
N LEU A 412 29.17 -25.14 10.09
CA LEU A 412 29.21 -23.96 10.95
C LEU A 412 30.65 -23.54 11.25
N GLU A 413 31.53 -24.51 11.48
CA GLU A 413 32.96 -24.26 11.75
C GLU A 413 33.75 -23.95 10.47
N TRP A 414 33.09 -23.89 9.31
CA TRP A 414 33.77 -23.62 8.05
C TRP A 414 34.37 -22.21 8.05
N ARG A 415 35.71 -22.17 8.16
CA ARG A 415 36.52 -20.94 8.14
C ARG A 415 36.03 -19.89 9.14
N ASP A 416 35.79 -20.30 10.39
CA ASP A 416 35.46 -19.40 11.49
C ASP A 416 34.13 -18.65 11.24
N ASN A 417 33.04 -19.43 11.11
CA ASN A 417 31.67 -18.92 10.96
C ASN A 417 31.39 -18.09 9.67
N MET A 418 32.21 -18.24 8.64
CA MET A 418 32.09 -17.42 7.43
C MET A 418 30.78 -17.66 6.65
N LEU A 419 30.13 -18.81 6.85
CA LEU A 419 28.82 -19.09 6.24
C LEU A 419 27.75 -18.10 6.71
N ALA A 420 27.69 -17.80 8.01
CA ALA A 420 26.71 -16.86 8.56
C ALA A 420 26.93 -15.45 7.99
N THR A 421 28.19 -15.02 7.91
CA THR A 421 28.57 -13.74 7.28
C THR A 421 28.15 -13.66 5.82
N LEU A 422 28.35 -14.73 5.05
CA LEU A 422 27.99 -14.76 3.63
C LEU A 422 26.48 -14.78 3.39
N LEU A 423 25.72 -15.44 4.27
CA LEU A 423 24.26 -15.56 4.15
C LEU A 423 23.51 -14.35 4.71
N TYR A 424 24.12 -13.55 5.59
CA TYR A 424 23.47 -12.43 6.28
C TYR A 424 22.66 -11.52 5.33
N TRP A 425 23.33 -10.89 4.36
CA TRP A 425 22.68 -9.94 3.44
C TRP A 425 21.70 -10.61 2.47
N PRO A 426 22.04 -11.72 1.80
CA PRO A 426 21.09 -12.42 0.92
C PRO A 426 19.83 -12.90 1.64
N VAL A 427 19.95 -13.37 2.89
CA VAL A 427 18.80 -13.82 3.66
C VAL A 427 17.95 -12.64 4.10
N LEU A 428 18.54 -11.57 4.65
CA LEU A 428 17.79 -10.39 5.07
C LEU A 428 17.01 -9.76 3.90
N VAL A 429 17.71 -9.44 2.81
CA VAL A 429 17.10 -8.78 1.64
C VAL A 429 16.21 -9.75 0.87
N GLY A 430 16.54 -11.03 0.82
CA GLY A 430 15.71 -12.07 0.20
C GLY A 430 14.39 -12.30 0.93
N LEU A 431 14.39 -12.35 2.26
CA LEU A 431 13.16 -12.43 3.07
C LEU A 431 12.28 -11.21 2.82
N PHE A 432 12.87 -10.01 2.86
CA PHE A 432 12.12 -8.79 2.61
C PHE A 432 11.59 -8.71 1.17
N PHE A 433 12.34 -9.20 0.17
CA PHE A 433 11.86 -9.34 -1.20
C PHE A 433 10.67 -10.30 -1.30
N CYS A 434 10.74 -11.48 -0.65
CA CYS A 434 9.63 -12.42 -0.62
C CYS A 434 8.37 -11.80 -0.01
N PHE A 435 8.48 -11.07 1.11
CA PHE A 435 7.36 -10.35 1.70
C PHE A 435 6.86 -9.22 0.79
N THR A 436 7.76 -8.49 0.14
CA THR A 436 7.40 -7.43 -0.82
C THR A 436 6.55 -7.99 -1.96
N VAL A 437 6.95 -9.11 -2.56
CA VAL A 437 6.14 -9.76 -3.59
C VAL A 437 4.82 -10.28 -3.00
N ALA A 438 4.84 -10.92 -1.83
CA ALA A 438 3.63 -11.47 -1.22
C ALA A 438 2.58 -10.41 -0.85
N VAL A 439 3.01 -9.23 -0.39
CA VAL A 439 2.10 -8.14 0.00
C VAL A 439 1.44 -7.48 -1.20
N PHE A 440 2.21 -7.19 -2.26
CA PHE A 440 1.72 -6.45 -3.43
C PHE A 440 1.17 -7.34 -4.56
N ALA A 441 1.47 -8.63 -4.55
CA ALA A 441 0.90 -9.58 -5.53
C ALA A 441 -0.42 -10.21 -5.08
N ALA A 442 -0.80 -10.01 -3.81
CA ALA A 442 -2.03 -10.53 -3.19
C ALA A 442 -3.07 -9.43 -3.11
#